data_AF-A0AAU5WL02-F1
#
_entry.id   AF-A0AAU5WL02-F1
#
_cell.length_a   1.000
_cell.length_b   1.000
_cell.length_c   1.000
_cell.angle_alpha   90.00
_cell.angle_beta   90.00
_cell.angle_gamma   90.00
#
_symmetry.space_group_name_H-M   'P 1'
#
loop_
_entity.id
_entity.type
_entity.pdbx_description
1 polymer ?
#
loop_
_entity_poly.entity_id
_entity_poly.type
_entity_poly.pdbx_seq_one_letter_code
_entity_poly.pdbx_strand_id
1 'polypeptide(L)'
;MIDLDEQLFPLDHTFIGFHTHAQIEALEEEFAAAKADEWFAVTALAGAAYGLRSAARVPANAPIAVAIDRAQDRTRAGDTRAARRLAEFTAAASDYEGARTAVEAIRQQAHTRR
;
A
#
# COMPACT_ATOMS: atom_id res chain seq x y z
N MET A 1 0.03 6.17 10.25
CA MET A 1 -0.09 4.75 10.66
C MET A 1 -1.43 4.28 10.13
N ILE A 2 -1.48 3.17 9.39
CA ILE A 2 -2.75 2.61 8.90
C ILE A 2 -3.52 2.15 10.14
N ASP A 3 -4.74 2.66 10.31
CA ASP A 3 -5.66 2.17 11.32
C ASP A 3 -6.27 0.85 10.83
N LEU A 4 -5.92 -0.25 11.48
CA LEU A 4 -6.41 -1.59 11.15
C LEU A 4 -7.77 -1.88 11.78
N ASP A 5 -8.15 -1.11 12.80
CA ASP A 5 -9.43 -1.25 13.51
C ASP A 5 -10.47 -0.26 12.95
N GLU A 6 -10.16 0.40 11.84
CA GLU A 6 -11.07 1.29 11.12
C GLU A 6 -12.31 0.49 10.66
N GLN A 7 -13.49 0.92 11.11
CA GLN A 7 -14.75 0.36 10.65
C GLN A 7 -15.15 0.99 9.32
N LEU A 8 -15.63 0.18 8.38
CA LEU A 8 -16.14 0.66 7.10
C LEU A 8 -17.46 1.42 7.26
N PHE A 9 -18.34 0.91 8.12
CA PHE A 9 -19.59 1.54 8.49
C PHE A 9 -19.51 2.08 9.94
N PRO A 10 -19.64 3.40 10.16
CA PRO A 10 -19.71 3.92 11.52
C PRO A 10 -20.93 3.34 12.24
N LEU A 11 -20.81 3.10 13.56
CA LEU A 11 -21.84 2.50 14.43
C LEU A 11 -23.22 3.21 14.42
N ASP A 12 -23.32 4.37 13.77
CA ASP A 12 -24.58 5.09 13.58
C ASP A 12 -25.52 4.29 12.67
N HIS A 13 -26.64 3.90 13.26
CA HIS A 13 -27.66 2.94 12.79
C HIS A 13 -28.36 3.28 11.46
N THR A 14 -27.92 4.34 10.78
CA THR A 14 -28.53 4.96 9.60
C THR A 14 -28.37 4.12 8.32
N PHE A 15 -27.47 3.14 8.29
CA PHE A 15 -27.21 2.30 7.10
C PHE A 15 -28.04 1.00 7.05
N ILE A 16 -28.77 0.65 8.12
CA ILE A 16 -29.61 -0.56 8.21
C ILE A 16 -30.75 -0.56 7.15
N GLY A 17 -31.04 0.60 6.54
CA GLY A 17 -32.01 0.71 5.44
C GLY A 17 -31.48 0.38 4.03
N PHE A 18 -30.16 0.32 3.81
CA PHE A 18 -29.55 0.19 2.47
C PHE A 18 -28.83 -1.14 2.24
N HIS A 19 -28.32 -1.74 3.32
CA HIS A 19 -27.67 -3.03 3.30
C HIS A 19 -28.28 -3.94 4.35
N THR A 20 -28.43 -5.22 4.01
CA THR A 20 -28.78 -6.22 5.04
C THR A 20 -27.61 -6.40 6.00
N HIS A 21 -27.88 -6.89 7.21
CA HIS A 21 -26.83 -7.16 8.19
C HIS A 21 -25.73 -8.07 7.62
N ALA A 22 -26.11 -9.15 6.91
CA ALA A 22 -25.16 -10.05 6.26
C ALA A 22 -24.32 -9.38 5.15
N GLN A 23 -24.86 -8.37 4.45
CA GLN A 23 -24.09 -7.60 3.46
C GLN A 23 -23.10 -6.65 4.14
N ILE A 24 -23.49 -6.05 5.27
CA ILE A 24 -22.59 -5.21 6.08
C ILE A 24 -21.44 -6.05 6.61
N GLU A 25 -21.73 -7.20 7.24
CA GLU A 25 -20.72 -8.12 7.77
C GLU A 25 -19.74 -8.56 6.67
N ALA A 26 -20.23 -8.98 5.50
CA ALA A 26 -19.37 -9.38 4.39
C ALA A 26 -18.46 -8.26 3.88
N LEU A 27 -18.97 -7.02 3.82
CA LEU A 27 -18.18 -5.85 3.41
C LEU A 27 -17.14 -5.45 4.46
N GLU A 28 -17.46 -5.56 5.75
CA GLU A 28 -16.51 -5.32 6.85
C GLU A 28 -15.40 -6.37 6.86
N GLU A 29 -15.71 -7.65 6.63
CA GLU A 29 -14.70 -8.72 6.49
C GLU A 29 -13.77 -8.48 5.30
N GLU A 30 -14.33 -8.13 4.13
CA GLU A 30 -13.57 -7.81 2.93
C GLU A 30 -12.67 -6.57 3.15
N PHE A 31 -13.19 -5.54 3.83
CA PHE A 31 -12.45 -4.33 4.16
C PHE A 31 -11.30 -4.61 5.13
N ALA A 32 -11.54 -5.37 6.20
CA ALA A 32 -10.50 -5.73 7.16
C ALA A 32 -9.36 -6.52 6.50
N ALA A 33 -9.69 -7.46 5.61
CA ALA A 33 -8.70 -8.20 4.82
C ALA A 33 -7.88 -7.26 3.92
N ALA A 34 -8.53 -6.38 3.16
CA ALA A 34 -7.85 -5.43 2.28
C ALA A 34 -6.95 -4.45 3.04
N LYS A 35 -7.35 -4.04 4.25
CA LYS A 35 -6.56 -3.18 5.14
C LYS A 35 -5.32 -3.90 5.68
N ALA A 36 -5.44 -5.19 6.00
CA ALA A 36 -4.28 -6.00 6.36
C ALA A 36 -3.29 -6.12 5.19
N ASP A 37 -3.78 -6.37 3.98
CA ASP A 37 -2.96 -6.41 2.76
C ASP A 37 -2.27 -5.06 2.49
N GLU A 38 -2.98 -3.94 2.65
CA GLU A 38 -2.41 -2.59 2.52
C GLU A 38 -1.28 -2.37 3.55
N TRP A 39 -1.46 -2.82 4.79
CA TRP A 39 -0.44 -2.73 5.82
C TRP A 39 0.81 -3.57 5.52
N PHE A 40 0.63 -4.80 5.03
CA PHE A 40 1.74 -5.63 4.56
C PHE A 40 2.48 -4.97 3.40
N ALA A 41 1.76 -4.41 2.44
CA ALA A 41 2.34 -3.72 1.28
C ALA A 41 3.13 -2.46 1.68
N VAL A 42 2.61 -1.64 2.61
CA VAL A 42 3.35 -0.48 3.16
C VAL A 42 4.63 -0.92 3.86
N THR A 43 4.58 -2.01 4.64
CA THR A 43 5.74 -2.54 5.35
C THR A 43 6.81 -3.04 4.37
N ALA A 44 6.39 -3.78 3.33
CA ALA A 44 7.28 -4.23 2.26
C ALA A 44 7.92 -3.05 1.50
N LEU A 45 7.11 -2.03 1.14
CA LEU A 45 7.57 -0.82 0.46
C LEU A 45 8.59 -0.04 1.30
N ALA A 46 8.36 0.09 2.60
CA ALA A 46 9.31 0.74 3.52
C ALA A 46 10.65 -0.02 3.58
N GLY A 47 10.61 -1.35 3.63
CA GLY A 47 11.80 -2.20 3.58
C GLY A 47 12.56 -2.07 2.25
N ALA A 48 11.84 -2.08 1.13
CA ALA A 48 12.42 -1.92 -0.21
C ALA A 48 13.04 -0.53 -0.38
N ALA A 49 12.39 0.53 0.13
CA ALA A 49 12.90 1.89 0.12
C ALA A 49 14.21 2.02 0.93
N TYR A 50 14.30 1.36 2.07
CA TYR A 50 15.55 1.30 2.85
C TYR A 50 16.67 0.57 2.07
N GLY A 51 16.35 -0.60 1.48
CA GLY A 51 17.27 -1.35 0.64
C GLY A 51 17.79 -0.55 -0.57
N LEU A 52 16.91 0.24 -1.20
CA LEU A 52 17.23 1.11 -2.31
C LEU A 52 18.20 2.22 -1.89
N ARG A 53 17.96 2.91 -0.78
CA ARG A 53 18.86 3.95 -0.24
C ARG A 53 20.26 3.41 0.03
N SER A 54 20.34 2.22 0.63
CA SER A 54 21.60 1.51 0.85
C SER A 54 22.35 1.24 -0.46
N ALA A 55 21.65 0.73 -1.49
CA ALA A 55 22.27 0.45 -2.78
C ALA A 55 22.68 1.72 -3.55
N ALA A 56 21.89 2.78 -3.43
CA ALA A 56 22.15 4.10 -3.98
C ALA A 56 23.30 4.85 -3.26
N ARG A 57 23.78 4.34 -2.11
CA ARG A 57 24.80 4.97 -1.25
C ARG A 57 24.39 6.37 -0.78
N VAL A 58 23.11 6.54 -0.46
CA VAL A 58 22.56 7.76 0.14
C VAL A 58 22.17 7.51 1.59
N PRO A 59 22.06 8.56 2.43
CA PRO A 59 21.58 8.43 3.80
C PRO A 59 20.22 7.73 3.90
N ALA A 60 19.97 7.01 5.00
CA ALA A 60 18.72 6.27 5.21
C ALA A 60 17.47 7.17 5.26
N ASN A 61 17.64 8.44 5.60
CA ASN A 61 16.59 9.47 5.60
C ASN A 61 16.52 10.28 4.30
N ALA A 62 17.32 9.96 3.28
CA ALA A 62 17.29 10.68 2.00
C ALA A 62 15.88 10.56 1.36
N PRO A 63 15.40 11.62 0.67
CA PRO A 63 14.17 11.53 -0.11
C PRO A 63 14.23 10.37 -1.11
N ILE A 64 13.11 9.65 -1.27
CA ILE A 64 13.10 8.43 -2.09
C ILE A 64 13.43 8.72 -3.56
N ALA A 65 13.00 9.88 -4.08
CA ALA A 65 13.33 10.33 -5.44
C ALA A 65 14.87 10.41 -5.66
N VAL A 66 15.61 10.94 -4.68
CA VAL A 66 17.07 11.01 -4.75
C VAL A 66 17.69 9.60 -4.77
N ALA A 67 17.14 8.66 -4.00
CA ALA A 67 17.61 7.28 -3.99
C ALA A 67 17.34 6.58 -5.33
N ILE A 68 16.19 6.84 -5.97
CA ILE A 68 15.84 6.32 -7.29
C ILE A 68 16.84 6.84 -8.33
N ASP A 69 17.03 8.16 -8.41
CA ASP A 69 17.95 8.77 -9.38
C ASP A 69 19.37 8.20 -9.24
N ARG A 70 19.87 8.13 -8.01
CA ARG A 70 21.21 7.57 -7.72
C ARG A 70 21.29 6.08 -8.02
N ALA A 71 20.25 5.30 -7.74
CA ALA A 71 20.22 3.88 -8.08
C ALA A 71 20.24 3.69 -9.60
N GLN A 72 19.48 4.49 -10.37
CA GLN A 72 19.46 4.44 -11.82
C GLN A 72 20.84 4.75 -12.43
N ASP A 73 21.53 5.78 -11.95
CA ASP A 73 22.90 6.10 -12.40
C ASP A 73 23.86 4.94 -12.15
N ARG A 74 23.75 4.29 -10.98
CA ARG A 74 24.55 3.11 -10.66
C ARG A 74 24.21 1.91 -11.52
N THR A 75 22.93 1.68 -11.81
CA THR A 75 22.48 0.65 -12.75
C THR A 75 23.06 0.88 -14.14
N ARG A 76 23.05 2.13 -14.64
CA ARG A 76 23.68 2.50 -15.92
C ARG A 76 25.19 2.27 -15.91
N ALA A 77 25.84 2.44 -14.77
CA ALA A 77 27.25 2.12 -14.55
C ALA A 77 27.54 0.62 -14.34
N GLY A 78 26.53 -0.25 -14.43
CA GLY A 78 26.69 -1.71 -14.33
C GLY A 78 26.54 -2.29 -12.92
N ASP A 79 26.08 -1.53 -11.94
CA ASP A 79 25.84 -2.04 -10.58
C ASP A 79 24.59 -2.92 -10.52
N THR A 80 24.79 -4.24 -10.51
CA THR A 80 23.73 -5.25 -10.46
C THR A 80 22.95 -5.23 -9.15
N ARG A 81 23.56 -4.82 -8.03
CA ARG A 81 22.88 -4.67 -6.74
C ARG A 81 21.91 -3.49 -6.79
N ALA A 82 22.32 -2.37 -7.38
CA ALA A 82 21.44 -1.21 -7.58
C ALA A 82 20.27 -1.57 -8.49
N ALA A 83 20.52 -2.29 -9.58
CA ALA A 83 19.46 -2.76 -10.50
C ALA A 83 18.42 -3.63 -9.78
N ARG A 84 18.88 -4.63 -9.00
CA ARG A 84 17.97 -5.50 -8.25
C ARG A 84 17.14 -4.73 -7.23
N ARG A 85 17.76 -3.83 -6.44
CA ARG A 85 17.03 -3.05 -5.43
C ARG A 85 16.05 -2.05 -6.04
N LEU A 86 16.36 -1.50 -7.21
CA LEU A 86 15.43 -0.66 -7.96
C LEU A 86 14.21 -1.46 -8.43
N ALA A 87 14.41 -2.67 -8.93
CA ALA A 87 13.32 -3.57 -9.32
C ALA A 87 12.44 -3.99 -8.13
N GLU A 88 13.05 -4.38 -7.00
CA GLU A 88 12.33 -4.71 -5.76
C GLU A 88 11.48 -3.54 -5.26
N PHE A 89 12.03 -2.32 -5.26
CA PHE A 89 11.27 -1.11 -4.88
C PHE A 89 10.10 -0.84 -5.84
N THR A 90 10.33 -1.01 -7.15
CA THR A 90 9.28 -0.80 -8.15
C THR A 90 8.14 -1.80 -8.01
N ALA A 91 8.47 -3.08 -7.76
CA ALA A 91 7.47 -4.12 -7.50
C ALA A 91 6.66 -3.80 -6.22
N ALA A 92 7.35 -3.50 -5.11
CA ALA A 92 6.67 -3.17 -3.86
C ALA A 92 5.80 -1.90 -3.96
N ALA A 93 6.20 -0.92 -4.78
CA ALA A 93 5.39 0.28 -5.04
C ALA A 93 4.10 -0.08 -5.82
N SER A 94 4.21 -0.95 -6.82
CA SER A 94 3.05 -1.46 -7.56
C SER A 94 2.10 -2.26 -6.66
N ASP A 95 2.63 -3.11 -5.78
CA ASP A 95 1.83 -3.90 -4.84
C ASP A 95 1.08 -2.99 -3.87
N TYR A 96 1.74 -1.95 -3.35
CA TYR A 96 1.11 -0.95 -2.50
C TYR A 96 -0.01 -0.17 -3.23
N GLU A 97 0.22 0.26 -4.47
CA GLU A 97 -0.82 0.92 -5.27
C GLU A 97 -2.04 0.01 -5.50
N GLY A 98 -1.81 -1.28 -5.76
CA GLY A 98 -2.86 -2.28 -5.89
C GLY A 98 -3.67 -2.43 -4.61
N ALA A 99 -3.00 -2.60 -3.46
CA ALA A 99 -3.66 -2.75 -2.17
C ALA A 99 -4.47 -1.49 -1.78
N ARG A 100 -3.90 -0.30 -1.98
CA ARG A 100 -4.61 0.98 -1.75
C ARG A 100 -5.87 1.09 -2.62
N THR A 101 -5.77 0.70 -3.89
CA THR A 101 -6.90 0.75 -4.83
C THR A 101 -8.00 -0.23 -4.42
N ALA A 102 -7.65 -1.42 -3.91
CA ALA A 102 -8.64 -2.38 -3.40
C ALA A 102 -9.41 -1.81 -2.20
N VAL A 103 -8.72 -1.20 -1.23
CA VAL A 103 -9.35 -0.52 -0.08
C VAL A 103 -10.29 0.59 -0.55
N GLU A 104 -9.87 1.42 -1.51
CA GLU A 104 -10.70 2.49 -2.08
C GLU A 104 -11.93 1.95 -2.83
N ALA A 105 -11.80 0.85 -3.56
CA ALA A 105 -12.90 0.22 -4.27
C ALA A 105 -13.97 -0.32 -3.31
N ILE A 106 -13.56 -0.95 -2.20
CA ILE A 106 -14.49 -1.43 -1.17
C ILE A 106 -15.23 -0.26 -0.51
N ARG A 107 -14.53 0.84 -0.20
CA ARG A 107 -15.16 2.08 0.31
C ARG A 107 -16.19 2.63 -0.66
N GLN A 108 -15.85 2.70 -1.95
CA GLN A 108 -16.81 3.13 -2.97
C GLN A 108 -18.01 2.18 -3.05
N GLN A 109 -17.80 0.87 -3.03
CA GLN A 109 -18.87 -0.11 -3.06
C GLN A 109 -19.86 0.07 -1.90
N ALA A 110 -19.35 0.32 -0.69
CA ALA A 110 -20.16 0.61 0.50
C ALA A 110 -20.99 1.91 0.38
N HIS A 111 -20.55 2.87 -0.43
CA HIS A 111 -21.25 4.14 -0.62
C HIS A 111 -22.14 4.23 -1.88
N THR A 112 -21.94 3.35 -2.87
CA THR A 112 -22.50 3.54 -4.24
C THR A 112 -23.64 2.59 -4.61
N ARG A 113 -23.95 1.56 -3.83
CA ARG A 113 -25.15 0.73 -4.09
C ARG A 113 -26.43 1.47 -3.69
N ARG A 114 -26.90 2.35 -4.59
CA ARG A 114 -28.22 2.98 -4.60
C ARG A 114 -29.25 2.15 -5.36
#